data_AF-A0A218XLJ2-F1
#
_entry.id   AF-A0A218XLJ2-F1
#
_cell.length_a   1.000
_cell.length_b   1.000
_cell.length_c   1.000
_cell.angle_alpha   90.00
_cell.angle_beta   90.00
_cell.angle_gamma   90.00
#
_symmetry.space_group_name_H-M   'P 1'
#
loop_
_entity.id
_entity.type
_entity.pdbx_description
1 polymer ?
#
loop_
_entity_poly.entity_id
_entity_poly.type
_entity_poly.pdbx_seq_one_letter_code
_entity_poly.pdbx_strand_id
1 'polypeptide(L)'
;MSHTSRSFGSSVNTFITMIMMILCIAFCLLGANSVAAAQEDVLNPETPISREDLVKIAGYGEDKLSTVLITGSVLCDEAAGRLNDNGDDEARTLPRPQPVSGALVAVNCQMGDTPRGRPCRTRGITDENGDFSIDLPSHLHATPNLHRRCSVRLLRIPKDSQCGPTYLHGHRLIKLWSVGDGVRTYSAGSIRLMKPNRKRPSQAQIINGSKSRVHGDVVDR
;
A
#
# COMPACT_ATOMS: atom_id res chain seq x y z
N MET A 1 76.41 44.48 -22.08
CA MET A 1 75.52 44.50 -20.89
C MET A 1 74.73 43.21 -20.87
N SER A 2 74.92 42.44 -19.80
CA SER A 2 74.58 41.03 -19.64
C SER A 2 73.11 40.81 -19.28
N HIS A 3 72.46 39.90 -20.00
CA HIS A 3 71.14 39.35 -19.70
C HIS A 3 71.29 38.22 -18.67
N THR A 4 70.76 38.39 -17.46
CA THR A 4 70.36 37.25 -16.59
C THR A 4 69.46 37.76 -15.46
N SER A 5 68.14 37.66 -15.62
CA SER A 5 67.23 37.63 -14.46
C SER A 5 65.86 37.06 -14.86
N ARG A 6 65.81 35.76 -15.13
CA ARG A 6 64.55 34.99 -15.25
C ARG A 6 64.79 33.55 -14.81
N SER A 7 64.99 33.30 -13.51
CA SER A 7 64.98 31.93 -12.97
C SER A 7 64.79 31.86 -11.45
N PHE A 8 63.85 32.63 -10.89
CA PHE A 8 63.51 32.50 -9.45
C PHE A 8 62.01 32.23 -9.20
N GLY A 9 61.11 32.68 -10.08
CA GLY A 9 59.67 32.50 -9.92
C GLY A 9 59.10 31.12 -10.31
N SER A 10 59.79 30.36 -11.16
CA SER A 10 59.33 29.01 -11.56
C SER A 10 59.58 27.96 -10.48
N SER A 11 60.70 28.10 -9.77
CA SER A 11 61.15 27.15 -8.75
C SER A 11 60.20 27.12 -7.55
N VAL A 12 59.80 28.30 -7.06
CA VAL A 12 58.88 28.41 -5.91
C VAL A 12 57.50 27.81 -6.22
N ASN A 13 56.98 28.04 -7.44
CA ASN A 13 55.71 27.45 -7.87
C ASN A 13 55.79 25.92 -7.99
N THR A 14 56.91 25.37 -8.47
CA THR A 14 57.11 23.90 -8.50
C THR A 14 57.25 23.29 -7.12
N PHE A 15 57.86 24.00 -6.16
CA PHE A 15 57.91 23.54 -4.78
C PHE A 15 56.53 23.55 -4.12
N ILE A 16 55.72 24.59 -4.36
CA ILE A 16 54.36 24.69 -3.84
C ILE A 16 53.47 23.58 -4.41
N THR A 17 53.54 23.28 -5.70
CA THR A 17 52.75 22.19 -6.31
C THR A 17 53.15 20.81 -5.81
N MET A 18 54.44 20.58 -5.58
CA MET A 18 54.92 19.32 -4.98
C MET A 18 54.44 19.16 -3.52
N ILE A 19 54.47 20.22 -2.72
CA ILE A 19 53.96 20.20 -1.33
C ILE A 19 52.45 19.94 -1.31
N MET A 20 51.68 20.59 -2.19
CA MET A 20 50.23 20.34 -2.30
C MET A 20 49.91 18.90 -2.69
N MET A 21 50.66 18.31 -3.62
CA MET A 21 50.48 16.90 -4.02
C MET A 21 50.78 15.94 -2.87
N ILE A 22 51.85 16.18 -2.10
CA ILE A 22 52.21 15.36 -0.94
C ILE A 22 51.15 15.47 0.16
N LEU A 23 50.63 16.67 0.41
CA LEU A 23 49.54 16.88 1.38
C LEU A 23 48.24 16.21 0.93
N CYS A 24 47.90 16.26 -0.36
CA CYS A 24 46.75 15.54 -0.91
C CYS A 24 46.89 14.02 -0.75
N ILE A 25 48.07 13.46 -1.04
CA ILE A 25 48.31 12.02 -0.87
C ILE A 25 48.24 11.62 0.60
N ALA A 26 48.84 12.41 1.51
CA ALA A 26 48.74 12.18 2.95
C ALA A 26 47.27 12.25 3.42
N PHE A 27 46.48 13.21 2.93
CA PHE A 27 45.06 13.31 3.27
C PHE A 27 44.24 12.13 2.72
N CYS A 28 44.56 11.63 1.52
CA CYS A 28 43.94 10.42 0.97
C CYS A 28 44.33 9.15 1.75
N LEU A 29 45.56 9.05 2.24
CA LEU A 29 46.04 7.91 3.02
C LEU A 29 45.54 7.94 4.48
N LEU A 30 45.39 9.13 5.08
CA LEU A 30 44.80 9.30 6.41
C LEU A 30 43.25 9.28 6.37
N GLY A 31 42.64 9.65 5.24
CA GLY A 31 41.19 9.70 5.02
C GLY A 31 40.53 8.36 4.71
N ALA A 32 41.28 7.25 4.70
CA ALA A 32 40.74 5.91 4.54
C ALA A 32 40.09 5.34 5.82
N ASN A 33 40.02 6.13 6.89
CA ASN A 33 39.20 5.84 8.05
C ASN A 33 37.91 6.67 7.96
N SER A 34 36.99 6.23 7.10
CA SER A 34 35.61 6.66 7.19
C SER A 34 35.11 6.39 8.61
N VAL A 35 34.62 7.45 9.25
CA VAL A 35 33.83 7.41 10.47
C VAL A 35 32.58 6.55 10.23
N ALA A 36 32.71 5.24 10.43
CA ALA A 36 31.60 4.40 10.81
C ALA A 36 31.38 4.66 12.31
N ALA A 37 30.53 5.64 12.64
CA ALA A 37 29.86 5.65 13.92
C ALA A 37 28.79 4.54 13.89
N ALA A 38 29.22 3.28 13.85
CA ALA A 38 28.39 2.15 14.25
C ALA A 38 28.61 2.02 15.74
N GLN A 39 27.60 2.44 16.49
CA GLN A 39 27.49 2.15 17.91
C GLN A 39 27.56 0.63 18.09
N GLU A 40 28.69 0.17 18.65
CA GLU A 40 28.88 -1.21 19.07
C GLU A 40 28.05 -1.42 20.34
N ASP A 41 26.78 -1.71 20.16
CA ASP A 41 25.98 -2.32 21.20
C ASP A 41 24.99 -3.26 20.51
N VAL A 42 25.39 -4.53 20.37
CA VAL A 42 24.62 -5.78 20.45
C VAL A 42 25.54 -6.87 19.89
N LEU A 43 26.52 -7.31 20.68
CA LEU A 43 27.11 -8.63 20.50
C LEU A 43 26.63 -9.50 21.67
N ASN A 44 25.41 -10.00 21.56
CA ASN A 44 24.99 -11.17 22.33
C ASN A 44 25.13 -12.40 21.40
N PRO A 45 26.08 -13.32 21.64
CA PRO A 45 26.39 -14.42 20.72
C PRO A 45 25.37 -15.58 20.74
N GLU A 46 24.17 -15.40 21.30
CA GLU A 46 23.22 -16.49 21.57
C GLU A 46 21.95 -16.47 20.70
N THR A 47 21.82 -15.54 19.74
CA THR A 47 20.65 -15.54 18.84
C THR A 47 20.99 -16.19 17.49
N PRO A 48 20.22 -17.20 17.05
CA PRO A 48 20.38 -17.73 15.70
C PRO A 48 20.05 -16.62 14.70
N ILE A 49 21.07 -16.14 13.97
CA ILE A 49 20.91 -15.14 12.92
C ILE A 49 20.01 -15.75 11.84
N SER A 50 18.87 -15.13 11.59
CA SER A 50 17.91 -15.64 10.64
C SER A 50 18.43 -15.50 9.20
N ARG A 51 17.91 -16.31 8.27
CA ARG A 51 18.40 -16.32 6.87
C ARG A 51 18.24 -14.95 6.21
N GLU A 52 17.18 -14.22 6.55
CA GLU A 52 16.96 -12.86 6.05
C GLU A 52 18.03 -11.88 6.55
N ASP A 53 18.48 -12.04 7.79
CA ASP A 53 19.50 -11.16 8.38
C ASP A 53 20.90 -11.47 7.82
N LEU A 54 21.22 -12.73 7.52
CA LEU A 54 22.44 -13.10 6.80
C LEU A 54 22.49 -12.49 5.39
N VAL A 55 21.35 -12.41 4.69
CA VAL A 55 21.26 -11.79 3.37
C VAL A 55 21.52 -10.28 3.45
N LYS A 56 21.02 -9.61 4.50
CA LYS A 56 21.31 -8.19 4.76
C LYS A 56 22.78 -7.96 5.09
N ILE A 57 23.38 -8.77 5.96
CA ILE A 57 24.81 -8.68 6.33
C ILE A 57 25.72 -8.87 5.10
N ALA A 58 25.32 -9.74 4.17
CA ALA A 58 26.06 -9.98 2.94
C ALA A 58 25.90 -8.86 1.87
N GLY A 59 25.14 -7.81 2.15
CA GLY A 59 24.90 -6.70 1.22
C GLY A 59 23.98 -7.03 0.04
N TYR A 60 23.36 -8.22 0.05
CA TYR A 60 22.35 -8.64 -0.95
C TYR A 60 20.91 -8.35 -0.49
N GLY A 61 20.72 -7.82 0.72
CA GLY A 61 19.42 -7.38 1.21
C GLY A 61 18.99 -6.10 0.53
N GLU A 62 18.01 -6.18 -0.37
CA GLU A 62 17.33 -4.99 -0.86
C GLU A 62 16.45 -4.42 0.26
N ASP A 63 16.84 -3.27 0.83
CA ASP A 63 15.99 -2.60 1.82
C ASP A 63 14.69 -2.12 1.17
N LYS A 64 13.56 -2.48 1.79
CA LYS A 64 12.22 -2.07 1.33
C LYS A 64 12.06 -0.56 1.53
N LEU A 65 12.36 0.22 0.47
CA LEU A 65 12.38 1.70 0.51
C LEU A 65 11.05 2.37 0.91
N SER A 66 9.93 1.66 0.81
CA SER A 66 8.68 2.06 1.46
C SER A 66 7.77 0.85 1.63
N THR A 67 6.86 0.88 2.59
CA THR A 67 5.80 -0.14 2.68
C THR A 67 4.49 0.46 2.19
N VAL A 68 3.76 -0.30 1.41
CA VAL A 68 2.39 0.05 1.03
C VAL A 68 1.48 -1.05 1.50
N LEU A 69 0.62 -0.71 2.47
CA LEU A 69 -0.30 -1.64 3.10
C LEU A 69 -1.73 -1.28 2.67
N ILE A 70 -2.49 -2.27 2.20
CA ILE A 70 -3.91 -2.11 1.94
C ILE A 70 -4.70 -2.89 2.97
N THR A 71 -5.59 -2.21 3.68
CA THR A 71 -6.45 -2.80 4.71
C THR A 71 -7.93 -2.64 4.37
N GLY A 72 -8.75 -3.50 4.95
CA GLY A 72 -10.21 -3.40 4.84
C GLY A 72 -10.87 -4.59 5.50
N SER A 73 -12.20 -4.68 5.36
CA SER A 73 -12.98 -5.74 5.99
C SER A 73 -14.03 -6.32 5.06
N VAL A 74 -14.41 -7.57 5.29
CA VAL A 74 -15.49 -8.28 4.59
C VAL A 74 -16.55 -8.66 5.60
N LEU A 75 -17.73 -8.07 5.42
CA LEU A 75 -18.88 -8.22 6.29
C LEU A 75 -20.05 -8.83 5.53
N CYS A 76 -20.87 -9.59 6.24
CA CYS A 76 -22.08 -10.22 5.77
C CYS A 76 -23.29 -9.57 6.44
N ASP A 77 -24.09 -8.85 5.66
CA ASP A 77 -25.37 -8.31 6.07
C ASP A 77 -26.44 -9.41 5.98
N GLU A 78 -27.23 -9.54 7.05
CA GLU A 78 -28.46 -10.30 6.97
C GLU A 78 -29.47 -9.48 6.18
N ALA A 79 -30.01 -10.06 5.10
CA ALA A 79 -31.14 -9.43 4.43
C ALA A 79 -32.26 -9.31 5.47
N ALA A 80 -32.73 -8.09 5.74
CA ALA A 80 -33.87 -7.83 6.60
C ALA A 80 -35.09 -8.57 6.04
N GLY A 81 -35.26 -9.82 6.46
CA GLY A 81 -36.46 -10.60 6.25
C GLY A 81 -37.54 -9.98 7.10
N ARG A 82 -38.36 -9.14 6.46
CA ARG A 82 -39.62 -8.54 6.93
C ARG A 82 -40.06 -9.06 8.31
N LEU A 83 -40.06 -8.16 9.30
CA LEU A 83 -40.95 -8.32 10.45
C LEU A 83 -42.34 -8.61 9.88
N ASN A 84 -42.86 -9.79 10.23
CA ASN A 84 -44.26 -10.06 10.05
C ASN A 84 -45.02 -9.05 10.90
N ASP A 85 -46.05 -8.52 10.27
CA ASP A 85 -47.13 -7.70 10.79
C ASP A 85 -47.65 -8.29 12.10
N ASN A 86 -47.17 -7.77 13.24
CA ASN A 86 -47.82 -7.82 14.55
C ASN A 86 -47.10 -6.77 15.40
N GLY A 87 -47.85 -5.73 15.76
CA GLY A 87 -47.32 -4.58 16.46
C GLY A 87 -46.88 -4.93 17.87
N ASP A 88 -45.58 -4.78 18.10
CA ASP A 88 -45.01 -4.40 19.39
C ASP A 88 -43.83 -3.45 19.12
N ASP A 89 -43.92 -2.26 19.72
CA ASP A 89 -42.91 -1.21 19.72
C ASP A 89 -41.68 -1.66 20.54
N GLU A 90 -40.92 -2.62 20.02
CA GLU A 90 -39.56 -2.90 20.51
C GLU A 90 -38.55 -2.45 19.45
N ALA A 91 -37.60 -1.62 19.88
CA ALA A 91 -36.62 -0.94 19.03
C ALA A 91 -36.07 -1.85 17.94
N ARG A 92 -36.40 -1.54 16.68
CA ARG A 92 -35.95 -2.23 15.46
C ARG A 92 -34.41 -2.27 15.41
N THR A 93 -33.82 -3.27 16.06
CA THR A 93 -32.38 -3.48 16.07
C THR A 93 -32.01 -4.12 14.74
N LEU A 94 -31.51 -3.32 13.81
CA LEU A 94 -30.90 -3.81 12.57
C LEU A 94 -29.88 -4.91 12.92
N PRO A 95 -29.96 -6.11 12.32
CA PRO A 95 -28.97 -7.16 12.56
C PRO A 95 -27.56 -6.63 12.31
N ARG A 96 -26.64 -6.86 13.27
CA ARG A 96 -25.26 -6.42 13.11
C ARG A 96 -24.60 -7.23 11.97
N PRO A 97 -23.88 -6.57 11.05
CA PRO A 97 -23.13 -7.26 10.01
C PRO A 97 -22.14 -8.25 10.61
N GLN A 98 -22.14 -9.49 10.12
CA GLN A 98 -21.28 -10.57 10.62
C GLN A 98 -19.94 -10.58 9.87
N PRO A 99 -18.79 -10.73 10.56
CA PRO A 99 -17.50 -10.83 9.91
C PRO A 99 -17.39 -12.10 9.06
N VAL A 100 -16.68 -12.03 7.92
CA VAL A 100 -16.43 -13.18 7.06
C VAL A 100 -14.96 -13.55 7.10
N SER A 101 -14.64 -14.55 7.91
CA SER A 101 -13.29 -15.11 7.99
C SER A 101 -12.96 -16.03 6.82
N GLY A 102 -11.69 -16.09 6.39
CA GLY A 102 -11.20 -17.00 5.35
C GLY A 102 -11.55 -16.60 3.91
N ALA A 103 -12.04 -15.37 3.70
CA ALA A 103 -12.43 -14.86 2.40
C ALA A 103 -11.22 -14.46 1.57
N LEU A 104 -11.17 -14.90 0.31
CA LEU A 104 -10.06 -14.59 -0.59
C LEU A 104 -10.31 -13.24 -1.26
N VAL A 105 -9.43 -12.29 -0.98
CA VAL A 105 -9.46 -10.94 -1.51
C VAL A 105 -8.30 -10.75 -2.49
N ALA A 106 -8.49 -9.94 -3.53
CA ALA A 106 -7.40 -9.50 -4.39
C ALA A 106 -7.36 -7.98 -4.53
N VAL A 107 -6.15 -7.44 -4.52
CA VAL A 107 -5.86 -6.10 -4.98
C VAL A 107 -5.41 -6.21 -6.43
N ASN A 108 -6.10 -5.53 -7.33
CA ASN A 108 -5.69 -5.36 -8.71
C ASN A 108 -5.20 -3.93 -8.91
N CYS A 109 -3.98 -3.77 -9.40
CA CYS A 109 -3.36 -2.49 -9.68
C CYS A 109 -2.97 -2.40 -11.15
N GLN A 110 -3.07 -1.21 -11.73
CA GLN A 110 -2.55 -0.94 -13.08
C GLN A 110 -1.25 -0.14 -12.99
N MET A 111 -0.19 -0.67 -13.61
CA MET A 111 1.14 -0.09 -13.61
C MET A 111 1.39 0.72 -14.89
N GLY A 112 1.84 1.97 -14.76
CA GLY A 112 2.10 2.87 -15.89
C GLY A 112 1.02 3.92 -16.09
N ASP A 113 1.33 4.93 -16.91
CA ASP A 113 0.49 6.11 -17.09
C ASP A 113 -0.55 5.97 -18.21
N THR A 114 -0.53 4.85 -18.93
CA THR A 114 -1.47 4.57 -20.01
C THR A 114 -2.58 3.61 -19.55
N PRO A 115 -3.79 3.68 -20.16
CA PRO A 115 -4.88 2.74 -19.89
C PRO A 115 -4.56 1.27 -20.20
N ARG A 116 -3.42 1.00 -20.86
CA ARG A 116 -2.91 -0.35 -21.17
C ARG A 116 -1.74 -0.75 -20.26
N GLY A 117 -1.59 -0.06 -19.14
CA GLY A 117 -0.58 -0.35 -18.14
C GLY A 117 -0.59 -1.82 -17.70
N ARG A 118 0.58 -2.35 -17.34
CA ARG A 118 0.73 -3.75 -16.92
C ARG A 118 -0.15 -4.02 -15.70
N PRO A 119 -1.06 -5.01 -15.74
CA PRO A 119 -1.83 -5.37 -14.56
C PRO A 119 -0.94 -6.08 -13.54
N CYS A 120 -1.10 -5.74 -12.26
CA CYS A 120 -0.52 -6.45 -11.14
C CYS A 120 -1.64 -6.89 -10.20
N ARG A 121 -1.50 -8.09 -9.63
CA ARG A 121 -2.49 -8.67 -8.73
C ARG A 121 -1.82 -9.30 -7.53
N THR A 122 -2.24 -8.85 -6.35
CA THR A 122 -1.83 -9.42 -5.05
C THR A 122 -3.07 -9.99 -4.37
N ARG A 123 -2.92 -11.10 -3.64
CA ARG A 123 -4.02 -11.77 -2.94
C ARG A 123 -3.78 -11.74 -1.43
N GLY A 124 -4.88 -11.74 -0.68
CA GLY A 124 -4.90 -11.89 0.76
C GLY A 124 -6.12 -12.68 1.21
N ILE A 125 -6.11 -13.09 2.48
CA ILE A 125 -7.20 -13.82 3.12
C ILE A 125 -7.65 -13.00 4.31
N THR A 126 -8.95 -12.98 4.60
CA THR A 126 -9.48 -12.33 5.80
C THR A 126 -9.25 -13.17 7.06
N ASP A 127 -8.98 -12.51 8.16
CA ASP A 127 -8.80 -13.09 9.49
C ASP A 127 -10.13 -13.41 10.18
N GLU A 128 -10.10 -13.75 11.47
CA GLU A 128 -11.28 -14.08 12.29
C GLU A 128 -12.28 -12.92 12.42
N ASN A 129 -11.78 -11.69 12.37
CA ASN A 129 -12.56 -10.46 12.43
C ASN A 129 -13.12 -10.07 11.05
N GLY A 130 -12.81 -10.83 10.01
CA GLY A 130 -13.16 -10.51 8.63
C GLY A 130 -12.29 -9.39 8.05
N ASP A 131 -11.22 -9.01 8.72
CA ASP A 131 -10.29 -7.97 8.30
C ASP A 131 -9.20 -8.58 7.42
N PHE A 132 -8.67 -7.79 6.48
CA PHE A 132 -7.52 -8.18 5.67
C PHE A 132 -6.49 -7.07 5.67
N SER A 133 -5.22 -7.48 5.60
CA SER A 133 -4.05 -6.63 5.45
C SER A 133 -3.18 -7.23 4.35
N ILE A 134 -2.91 -6.45 3.29
CA ILE A 134 -2.18 -6.91 2.12
C ILE A 134 -1.04 -5.94 1.83
N ASP A 135 0.18 -6.44 1.97
CA ASP A 135 1.39 -5.76 1.54
C ASP A 135 1.50 -5.78 0.02
N LEU A 136 1.68 -4.59 -0.58
CA LEU A 136 1.94 -4.53 -2.01
C LEU A 136 3.41 -4.87 -2.32
N PRO A 137 3.66 -5.55 -3.46
CA PRO A 137 5.01 -5.76 -3.99
C PRO A 137 5.80 -4.45 -4.18
N SER A 138 7.12 -4.53 -4.03
CA SER A 138 8.05 -3.40 -4.11
C SER A 138 7.88 -2.54 -5.38
N HIS A 139 7.70 -3.16 -6.54
CA HIS A 139 7.51 -2.44 -7.80
C HIS A 139 6.24 -1.57 -7.84
N LEU A 140 5.25 -1.80 -6.99
CA LEU A 140 4.06 -0.95 -6.90
C LEU A 140 4.26 0.25 -5.97
N HIS A 141 5.32 0.26 -5.17
CA HIS A 141 5.55 1.33 -4.21
C HIS A 141 5.85 2.68 -4.89
N ALA A 142 6.55 2.67 -6.02
CA ALA A 142 6.78 3.89 -6.78
C ALA A 142 5.54 4.41 -7.54
N THR A 143 4.38 3.73 -7.46
CA THR A 143 3.20 4.08 -8.24
C THR A 143 2.56 5.38 -7.72
N PRO A 144 2.50 6.45 -8.53
CA PRO A 144 1.77 7.65 -8.15
C PRO A 144 0.26 7.39 -8.17
N ASN A 145 -0.49 8.13 -7.34
CA ASN A 145 -1.95 8.05 -7.31
C ASN A 145 -2.51 6.62 -7.18
N LEU A 146 -1.87 5.79 -6.35
CA LEU A 146 -2.24 4.39 -6.11
C LEU A 146 -3.75 4.19 -5.87
N HIS A 147 -4.39 5.13 -5.16
CA HIS A 147 -5.82 5.15 -4.88
C HIS A 147 -6.73 5.12 -6.12
N ARG A 148 -6.26 5.58 -7.28
CA ARG A 148 -6.99 5.56 -8.55
C ARG A 148 -6.63 4.36 -9.43
N ARG A 149 -5.46 3.77 -9.22
CA ARG A 149 -4.91 2.68 -10.05
C ARG A 149 -5.15 1.31 -9.46
N CYS A 150 -5.44 1.24 -8.16
CA CYS A 150 -5.67 0.00 -7.45
C CYS A 150 -7.12 -0.12 -6.99
N SER A 151 -7.64 -1.34 -7.07
CA SER A 151 -8.97 -1.69 -6.57
C SER A 151 -8.95 -3.05 -5.90
N VAL A 152 -9.76 -3.20 -4.86
CA VAL A 152 -9.92 -4.43 -4.11
C VAL A 152 -11.16 -5.17 -4.60
N ARG A 153 -11.03 -6.47 -4.80
CA ARG A 153 -12.12 -7.35 -5.24
C ARG A 153 -12.15 -8.61 -4.40
N LEU A 154 -13.35 -8.96 -3.93
CA LEU A 154 -13.58 -10.25 -3.31
C LEU A 154 -13.66 -11.34 -4.38
N LEU A 155 -12.85 -12.39 -4.23
CA LEU A 155 -12.74 -13.48 -5.20
C LEU A 155 -13.49 -14.74 -4.78
N ARG A 156 -13.45 -15.06 -3.49
CA ARG A 156 -14.04 -16.29 -2.96
C ARG A 156 -14.50 -16.07 -1.53
N ILE A 157 -15.70 -16.53 -1.25
CA ILE A 157 -16.25 -16.65 0.10
C ILE A 157 -16.04 -18.12 0.54
N PRO A 158 -15.60 -18.40 1.78
CA PRO A 158 -15.50 -19.76 2.26
C PRO A 158 -16.87 -20.41 2.40
N LYS A 159 -16.94 -21.72 2.12
CA LYS A 159 -18.21 -22.47 2.07
C LYS A 159 -18.89 -22.54 3.44
N ASP A 160 -18.11 -22.53 4.50
CA ASP A 160 -18.59 -22.62 5.88
C ASP A 160 -19.08 -21.27 6.42
N SER A 161 -18.90 -20.18 5.65
CA SER A 161 -19.41 -18.89 6.06
C SER A 161 -20.93 -18.85 5.92
N GLN A 162 -21.60 -18.20 6.88
CA GLN A 162 -23.05 -18.00 6.84
C GLN A 162 -23.50 -17.08 5.69
N CYS A 163 -22.55 -16.46 4.99
CA CYS A 163 -22.78 -15.77 3.74
C CYS A 163 -22.69 -16.78 2.59
N GLY A 164 -23.82 -17.12 1.99
CA GLY A 164 -23.83 -17.95 0.79
C GLY A 164 -23.03 -17.32 -0.36
N PRO A 165 -22.76 -18.07 -1.45
CA PRO A 165 -22.13 -17.53 -2.65
C PRO A 165 -23.08 -16.55 -3.35
N THR A 166 -23.20 -15.34 -2.82
CA THR A 166 -23.89 -14.22 -3.46
C THR A 166 -23.01 -13.70 -4.58
N TYR A 167 -23.64 -13.14 -5.61
CA TYR A 167 -22.99 -12.41 -6.69
C TYR A 167 -21.91 -11.46 -6.14
N LEU A 168 -20.64 -11.85 -6.35
CA LEU A 168 -19.46 -11.07 -5.99
C LEU A 168 -19.38 -9.86 -6.92
N HIS A 169 -20.18 -8.83 -6.64
CA HIS A 169 -20.28 -7.64 -7.48
C HIS A 169 -19.51 -6.48 -6.88
N GLY A 170 -18.75 -5.82 -7.76
CA GLY A 170 -18.02 -4.60 -7.47
C GLY A 170 -16.55 -4.83 -7.13
N HIS A 171 -15.76 -3.85 -7.55
CA HIS A 171 -14.44 -3.59 -7.00
C HIS A 171 -14.56 -2.35 -6.11
N ARG A 172 -13.86 -2.34 -4.98
CA ARG A 172 -13.75 -1.16 -4.11
C ARG A 172 -12.48 -0.40 -4.47
N LEU A 173 -12.61 0.90 -4.73
CA LEU A 173 -11.44 1.77 -4.78
C LEU A 173 -10.85 1.90 -3.38
N ILE A 174 -9.54 2.07 -3.30
CA ILE A 174 -8.85 2.31 -2.04
C ILE A 174 -8.73 3.81 -1.79
N LYS A 175 -8.63 4.22 -0.53
CA LYS A 175 -8.39 5.59 -0.12
C LYS A 175 -7.13 5.64 0.74
N LEU A 176 -6.32 6.69 0.58
CA LEU A 176 -5.19 6.89 1.48
C LEU A 176 -5.73 7.13 2.89
N TRP A 177 -5.22 6.37 3.86
CA TRP A 177 -5.63 6.46 5.25
C TRP A 177 -4.55 7.12 6.10
N SER A 178 -3.31 6.66 5.99
CA SER A 178 -2.18 7.24 6.73
C SER A 178 -0.88 7.15 5.95
N VAL A 179 0.05 8.05 6.30
CA VAL A 179 1.43 8.07 5.83
C VAL A 179 2.31 8.35 7.05
N GLY A 180 3.24 7.45 7.35
CA GLY A 180 4.16 7.59 8.49
C GLY A 180 5.18 6.45 8.50
N ASP A 181 6.37 6.70 9.05
CA ASP A 181 7.41 5.68 9.26
C ASP A 181 7.77 4.86 8.00
N GLY A 182 7.73 5.50 6.83
CA GLY A 182 7.97 4.83 5.55
C GLY A 182 6.82 3.93 5.07
N VAL A 183 5.70 3.89 5.79
CA VAL A 183 4.49 3.13 5.49
C VAL A 183 3.38 4.04 4.97
N ARG A 184 2.79 3.69 3.83
CA ARG A 184 1.54 4.27 3.33
C ARG A 184 0.43 3.25 3.45
N THR A 185 -0.54 3.55 4.29
CA THR A 185 -1.68 2.68 4.52
C THR A 185 -2.88 3.19 3.74
N TYR A 186 -3.51 2.30 2.98
CA TYR A 186 -4.72 2.56 2.22
C TYR A 186 -5.85 1.72 2.76
N SER A 187 -7.03 2.32 2.92
CA SER A 187 -8.24 1.60 3.31
C SER A 187 -9.13 1.33 2.09
N ALA A 188 -9.58 0.09 1.94
CA ALA A 188 -10.64 -0.29 1.01
C ALA A 188 -12.05 -0.15 1.63
N GLY A 189 -12.13 0.22 2.91
CA GLY A 189 -13.37 0.21 3.70
C GLY A 189 -13.94 -1.21 3.87
N SER A 190 -15.24 -1.30 4.12
CA SER A 190 -15.95 -2.57 4.29
C SER A 190 -16.63 -3.02 2.99
N ILE A 191 -16.32 -4.24 2.57
CA ILE A 191 -17.03 -4.97 1.53
C ILE A 191 -18.21 -5.66 2.20
N ARG A 192 -19.43 -5.28 1.82
CA ARG A 192 -20.66 -5.84 2.39
C ARG A 192 -21.27 -6.84 1.42
N LEU A 193 -21.50 -8.04 1.92
CA LEU A 193 -22.16 -9.15 1.23
C LEU A 193 -23.57 -9.26 1.76
N MET A 194 -24.54 -9.53 0.89
CA MET A 194 -25.91 -9.78 1.32
C MET A 194 -26.15 -11.28 1.38
N LYS A 195 -26.71 -11.79 2.49
CA LYS A 195 -27.21 -13.18 2.53
C LYS A 195 -28.31 -13.35 1.46
N PRO A 196 -28.24 -14.37 0.58
CA PRO A 196 -29.26 -14.59 -0.42
C PRO A 196 -30.57 -14.99 0.28
N ASN A 197 -31.65 -14.26 -0.01
CA ASN A 197 -32.96 -14.56 0.55
C ASN A 197 -33.52 -15.82 -0.11
N ARG A 198 -33.64 -16.92 0.64
CA ARG A 198 -34.15 -18.21 0.15
C ARG A 198 -35.59 -18.14 -0.42
N LYS A 199 -36.33 -17.04 -0.22
CA LYS A 199 -37.72 -16.88 -0.68
C LYS A 199 -37.90 -16.16 -2.03
N ARG A 200 -36.85 -15.70 -2.72
CA ARG A 200 -37.01 -15.11 -4.07
C ARG A 200 -35.87 -15.52 -5.01
N PRO A 201 -36.15 -16.28 -6.09
CA PRO A 201 -35.31 -16.25 -7.26
C PRO A 201 -35.33 -14.82 -7.85
N SER A 202 -34.15 -14.36 -8.24
CA SER A 202 -33.83 -13.03 -8.76
C SER A 202 -34.85 -12.45 -9.75
N GLN A 203 -35.44 -11.30 -9.41
CA GLN A 203 -35.74 -10.28 -10.42
C GLN A 203 -34.69 -9.18 -10.29
N ALA A 204 -33.79 -9.11 -11.26
CA ALA A 204 -32.86 -8.02 -11.43
C ALA A 204 -33.65 -6.74 -11.74
N GLN A 205 -33.80 -5.84 -10.78
CA GLN A 205 -34.19 -4.47 -11.06
C GLN A 205 -32.93 -3.64 -11.33
N ILE A 206 -32.74 -3.33 -12.62
CA ILE A 206 -31.85 -2.29 -13.09
C ILE A 206 -32.38 -0.97 -12.54
N ILE A 207 -31.78 -0.46 -11.46
CA ILE A 207 -31.98 0.92 -11.05
C ILE A 207 -31.06 1.77 -11.94
N ASN A 208 -31.56 2.15 -13.11
CA ASN A 208 -30.95 3.21 -13.89
C ASN A 208 -31.03 4.51 -13.09
N GLY A 209 -29.87 5.11 -12.84
CA GLY A 209 -29.74 6.38 -12.13
C GLY A 209 -30.61 7.46 -12.76
N SER A 210 -31.57 7.95 -11.98
CA SER A 210 -32.37 9.12 -12.29
C SER A 210 -31.47 10.35 -12.37
N LYS A 211 -31.21 10.80 -13.60
CA LYS A 211 -30.63 12.11 -13.90
C LYS A 211 -31.70 13.17 -13.64
N SER A 212 -31.64 13.85 -12.49
CA SER A 212 -32.44 15.04 -12.23
C SER A 212 -32.12 16.11 -13.27
N ARG A 213 -33.07 16.36 -14.17
CA ARG A 213 -33.11 17.54 -15.03
C ARG A 213 -34.05 18.54 -14.36
N VAL A 214 -33.48 19.56 -13.75
CA VAL A 214 -34.21 20.77 -13.33
C VAL A 214 -34.69 21.45 -14.61
N HIS A 215 -36.00 21.61 -14.76
CA HIS A 215 -36.61 22.50 -15.74
C HIS A 215 -37.63 23.33 -14.98
N GLY A 216 -37.32 24.62 -14.84
CA GLY A 216 -38.31 25.61 -14.42
C GLY A 216 -39.18 25.98 -15.60
N ASP A 217 -40.42 26.37 -15.33
CA ASP A 217 -41.24 27.35 -16.05
C ASP A 217 -42.46 27.63 -15.14
N VAL A 218 -42.56 28.85 -14.59
CA VAL A 218 -43.47 29.93 -15.02
C VAL A 218 -44.95 29.51 -14.97
N VAL A 219 -45.66 30.04 -13.97
CA VAL A 219 -47.13 30.03 -13.92
C VAL A 219 -47.61 31.47 -13.93
N ASP A 220 -48.20 31.86 -15.06
CA ASP A 220 -49.13 32.98 -15.19
C ASP A 220 -50.56 32.41 -15.09
N ARG A 221 -51.32 32.88 -14.10
CA ARG A 221 -52.75 33.26 -14.14
C ARG A 221 -53.34 33.38 -12.74
#